data_AF-A0A959HGL7-F1
#
_entry.id   AF-A0A959HGL7-F1
#
_cell.length_a   1.000
_cell.length_b   1.000
_cell.length_c   1.000
_cell.angle_alpha   90.00
_cell.angle_beta   90.00
_cell.angle_gamma   90.00
#
_symmetry.space_group_name_H-M   'P 1'
#
loop_
_entity.id
_entity.type
_entity.pdbx_description
1 polymer ?
#
loop_
_entity_poly.entity_id
_entity_poly.type
_entity_poly.pdbx_seq_one_letter_code
_entity_poly.pdbx_strand_id
1 'polypeptide(L)'
;MSTKANRPHDEFFKAALGRKELAAAYLQAFLPEEIVQKLKLAELKLASDSFITAKLRKVFSEFSVDQTIEIMEQLSKPVKKVAKSTYDRFVEMGLKEGLEKGMKEGLEKGLEKGMEKGMEKGMEKGDRHRARLVAFNLQKEGWPIEKIANILGLPAEEVQKFLEEKENDEE
;
A
#
# COMPACT_ATOMS: atom_id res chain seq x y z
N MET A 1 5.14 -3.24 -17.58
CA MET A 1 4.30 -2.65 -18.64
C MET A 1 3.15 -1.90 -17.97
N SER A 2 3.22 -0.57 -17.91
CA SER A 2 2.22 0.27 -17.24
C SER A 2 1.16 0.68 -18.27
N THR A 3 -0.09 0.28 -18.05
CA THR A 3 -1.22 0.65 -18.90
C THR A 3 -1.49 2.15 -18.80
N LYS A 4 -0.91 2.92 -19.72
CA LYS A 4 -1.28 4.31 -19.98
C LYS A 4 -2.75 4.30 -20.40
N ALA A 5 -3.65 4.63 -19.47
CA ALA A 5 -5.01 4.97 -19.82
C ALA A 5 -4.95 6.24 -20.67
N ASN A 6 -5.04 6.07 -21.98
CA ASN A 6 -5.06 7.12 -22.98
C ASN A 6 -6.35 7.94 -22.81
N ARG A 7 -6.31 8.94 -21.92
CA ARG A 7 -7.40 9.87 -21.67
C ARG A 7 -7.07 11.15 -22.44
N PRO A 8 -7.76 11.45 -23.56
CA PRO A 8 -7.41 12.58 -24.43
C PRO A 8 -7.40 13.93 -23.70
N HIS A 9 -8.23 14.08 -22.66
CA HIS A 9 -8.20 15.26 -21.79
C HIS A 9 -6.91 15.37 -20.97
N ASP A 10 -6.37 14.27 -20.47
CA ASP A 10 -5.12 14.27 -19.69
C ASP A 10 -3.91 14.63 -20.58
N GLU A 11 -3.89 14.12 -21.82
CA GLU A 11 -2.88 14.50 -22.81
C GLU A 11 -3.01 15.97 -23.23
N PHE A 12 -4.24 16.45 -23.45
CA PHE A 12 -4.49 17.87 -23.74
C PHE A 12 -4.03 18.77 -22.61
N PHE A 13 -4.37 18.46 -21.35
CA PHE A 13 -3.94 19.25 -20.20
C PHE A 13 -2.42 19.22 -20.02
N LYS A 14 -1.77 18.06 -20.20
CA LYS A 14 -0.31 17.95 -20.18
C LYS A 14 0.36 18.72 -21.31
N ALA A 15 -0.22 18.71 -22.51
CA ALA A 15 0.30 19.45 -23.65
C ALA A 15 0.13 20.97 -23.48
N ALA A 16 -1.02 21.41 -22.97
CA ALA A 16 -1.35 22.82 -22.77
C ALA A 16 -0.61 23.42 -21.57
N LEU A 17 -0.60 22.74 -20.42
CA LEU A 17 0.02 23.24 -19.19
C LEU A 17 1.51 22.85 -19.05
N GLY A 18 1.99 21.90 -19.86
CA GLY A 18 3.39 21.48 -19.88
C GLY A 18 4.32 22.45 -20.62
N ARG A 19 3.77 23.38 -21.41
CA ARG A 19 4.53 24.47 -22.05
C ARG A 19 4.17 25.79 -21.39
N LYS A 20 5.18 26.52 -20.92
CA LYS A 20 5.00 27.75 -20.13
C LYS A 20 4.13 28.78 -20.85
N GLU A 21 4.36 28.96 -22.15
CA GLU A 21 3.69 29.96 -22.99
C GLU A 21 2.21 29.60 -23.18
N LEU A 22 1.92 28.32 -23.44
CA LEU A 22 0.56 27.83 -23.56
C LEU A 22 -0.18 27.83 -22.22
N ALA A 23 0.51 27.52 -21.13
CA ALA A 23 -0.04 27.58 -19.79
C ALA A 23 -0.43 29.02 -19.41
N ALA A 24 0.45 29.98 -19.69
CA ALA A 24 0.18 31.40 -19.46
C ALA A 24 -1.01 31.89 -20.30
N ALA A 25 -1.05 31.56 -21.59
CA ALA A 25 -2.16 31.92 -22.48
C ALA A 25 -3.49 31.29 -22.03
N TYR A 26 -3.46 30.03 -21.60
CA TYR A 26 -4.63 29.34 -21.06
C TYR A 26 -5.14 30.03 -19.78
N LEU A 27 -4.26 30.30 -18.81
CA LEU A 27 -4.65 30.98 -17.57
C LEU A 27 -5.21 32.38 -17.85
N GLN A 28 -4.63 33.12 -18.79
CA GLN A 28 -5.10 34.44 -19.17
C GLN A 28 -6.47 34.41 -19.86
N ALA A 29 -6.78 33.36 -20.64
CA ALA A 29 -8.05 33.23 -21.34
C ALA A 29 -9.20 32.77 -20.45
N PHE A 30 -8.92 32.00 -19.39
CA PHE A 30 -9.93 31.34 -18.57
C PHE A 30 -10.09 31.92 -17.15
N LEU A 31 -9.18 32.79 -16.71
CA LEU A 31 -9.30 33.47 -15.42
C LEU A 31 -9.84 34.90 -15.59
N PRO A 32 -10.63 35.40 -14.62
CA PRO A 32 -10.99 36.82 -14.54
C PRO A 32 -9.77 37.72 -14.53
N GLU A 33 -9.89 38.90 -15.13
CA GLU A 33 -8.79 39.85 -15.32
C GLU A 33 -8.14 40.25 -13.99
N GLU A 34 -8.95 40.40 -12.93
CA GLU A 34 -8.51 40.75 -11.59
C GLU A 34 -7.61 39.67 -10.97
N ILE A 35 -7.79 38.41 -11.36
CA ILE A 35 -6.94 37.30 -10.91
C ILE A 35 -5.66 37.27 -11.74
N VAL A 36 -5.78 37.41 -13.06
CA VAL A 36 -4.63 37.42 -13.99
C VAL A 36 -3.63 38.52 -13.61
N GLN A 37 -4.09 39.71 -13.26
CA GLN A 37 -3.22 40.82 -12.85
C GLN A 37 -2.43 40.53 -11.57
N LYS A 38 -2.94 39.66 -10.69
CA LYS A 38 -2.25 39.22 -9.46
C LYS A 38 -1.27 38.07 -9.71
N LEU A 39 -1.35 37.42 -10.87
CA LEU A 39 -0.48 36.30 -11.24
C LEU A 39 0.77 36.79 -11.95
N LYS A 40 1.93 36.31 -11.50
CA LYS A 40 3.20 36.51 -12.20
C LYS A 40 3.41 35.47 -13.29
N LEU A 41 2.61 35.55 -14.36
CA LEU A 41 2.63 34.56 -15.45
C LEU A 41 4.02 34.41 -16.11
N ALA A 42 4.79 35.50 -16.18
CA ALA A 42 6.17 35.49 -16.68
C ALA A 42 7.14 34.67 -15.82
N GLU A 43 6.82 34.44 -14.54
CA GLU A 43 7.64 33.69 -13.59
C GLU A 43 7.20 32.22 -13.45
N LEU A 44 6.22 31.77 -14.25
CA LEU A 44 5.75 30.37 -14.24
C LEU A 44 6.90 29.38 -14.44
N LYS A 45 7.00 28.41 -13.52
CA LYS A 45 7.96 27.31 -13.57
C LYS A 45 7.20 26.00 -13.66
N LEU A 46 7.62 25.12 -14.55
CA LEU A 46 7.10 23.76 -14.63
C LEU A 46 7.60 22.98 -13.41
N ALA A 47 6.68 22.44 -12.62
CA ALA A 47 6.99 21.48 -11.56
C ALA A 47 6.66 20.07 -12.08
N SER A 48 7.59 19.13 -11.90
CA SER A 48 7.43 17.76 -12.40
C SER A 48 6.45 16.92 -11.56
N ASP A 49 6.20 17.32 -10.31
CA ASP A 49 5.44 16.52 -9.36
C ASP A 49 4.37 17.38 -8.64
N SER A 50 3.31 16.72 -8.15
CA SER A 50 2.23 17.35 -7.39
C SER A 50 2.71 17.74 -5.99
N PHE A 51 3.41 18.87 -5.87
CA PHE A 51 3.85 19.38 -4.59
C PHE A 51 2.80 20.30 -3.98
N ILE A 52 2.09 19.81 -2.96
CA ILE A 52 1.45 20.71 -1.99
C ILE A 52 2.58 21.28 -1.12
N THR A 53 3.06 22.47 -1.47
CA THR A 53 4.07 23.18 -0.66
C THR A 53 3.56 23.41 0.77
N ALA A 54 4.46 23.52 1.76
CA ALA A 54 4.05 23.80 3.14
C ALA A 54 3.19 25.08 3.26
N LYS A 55 3.48 26.08 2.42
CA LYS A 55 2.67 27.31 2.29
C LYS A 55 1.27 27.03 1.74
N LEU A 56 1.15 26.23 0.68
CA LEU A 56 -0.15 25.86 0.12
C LEU A 56 -0.96 25.01 1.10
N ARG A 57 -0.32 24.06 1.80
CA ARG A 57 -0.93 23.28 2.88
C ARG A 57 -1.51 24.18 3.96
N LYS A 58 -0.73 25.16 4.43
CA LYS A 58 -1.17 26.13 5.44
C LYS A 58 -2.39 26.93 4.96
N VAL A 59 -2.37 27.42 3.72
CA VAL A 59 -3.52 28.13 3.12
C VAL A 59 -4.75 27.22 3.07
N PHE A 60 -4.63 25.97 2.62
CA PHE A 60 -5.75 25.03 2.64
C PHE A 60 -6.24 24.68 4.04
N SER A 61 -5.36 24.68 5.06
CA SER A 61 -5.74 24.45 6.45
C SER A 61 -6.40 25.66 7.12
N GLU A 62 -6.12 26.88 6.63
CA GLU A 62 -6.73 28.13 7.12
C GLU A 62 -8.09 28.42 6.45
N PHE A 63 -8.37 27.83 5.30
CA PHE A 63 -9.67 27.90 4.65
C PHE A 63 -10.67 27.00 5.36
N SER A 64 -11.69 27.61 5.97
CA SER A 64 -12.81 26.87 6.52
C SER A 64 -13.68 26.27 5.40
N VAL A 65 -14.40 25.19 5.74
CA VAL A 65 -15.39 24.58 4.83
C VAL A 65 -16.45 25.63 4.44
N ASP A 66 -16.85 26.47 5.39
CA ASP A 66 -17.85 27.51 5.18
C ASP A 66 -17.38 28.58 4.19
N GLN A 67 -16.15 29.08 4.33
CA GLN A 67 -15.57 30.02 3.36
C GLN A 67 -15.43 29.40 1.96
N THR A 68 -15.16 28.09 1.90
CA THR A 68 -15.07 27.37 0.62
C THR A 68 -16.44 27.29 -0.06
N ILE A 69 -17.49 27.03 0.72
CA ILE A 69 -18.88 27.00 0.23
C ILE A 69 -19.30 28.39 -0.28
N GLU A 70 -19.04 29.44 0.49
CA GLU A 70 -19.40 30.82 0.12
C GLU A 70 -18.74 31.25 -1.20
N ILE A 71 -17.46 30.93 -1.38
CA ILE A 71 -16.75 31.19 -2.65
C ILE A 71 -17.38 30.39 -3.79
N MET A 72 -17.65 29.10 -3.58
CA MET A 72 -18.30 28.25 -4.59
C MET A 72 -19.68 28.77 -4.99
N GLU A 73 -20.40 29.43 -4.07
CA GLU A 73 -21.70 30.04 -4.35
C GLU A 73 -21.62 31.26 -5.28
N GLN A 74 -20.54 32.02 -5.20
CA GLN A 74 -20.32 33.22 -6.01
C GLN A 74 -19.82 32.91 -7.44
N LEU A 75 -19.38 31.68 -7.72
CA LEU A 75 -18.90 31.29 -9.05
C LEU A 75 -20.03 31.20 -10.08
N SER A 76 -19.70 31.40 -11.36
CA SER A 76 -20.68 31.21 -12.45
C SER A 76 -21.04 29.72 -12.61
N LYS A 77 -22.26 29.43 -13.09
CA LYS A 77 -22.72 28.05 -13.36
C LYS A 77 -21.71 27.17 -14.12
N PRO A 78 -21.07 27.62 -15.22
CA PRO A 78 -20.09 26.80 -15.92
C PRO A 78 -18.85 26.50 -15.05
N VAL A 79 -18.38 27.47 -14.26
CA VAL A 79 -17.23 27.28 -13.37
C VAL A 79 -17.57 26.30 -12.24
N LYS A 80 -18.74 26.40 -11.62
CA LYS A 80 -19.20 25.43 -10.59
C LYS A 80 -19.27 24.01 -11.13
N LYS A 81 -19.76 23.83 -12.38
CA LYS A 81 -19.86 22.51 -13.02
C LYS A 81 -18.48 21.89 -13.22
N VAL A 82 -17.51 22.68 -13.70
CA VAL A 82 -16.11 22.22 -13.86
C VAL A 82 -15.52 21.88 -12.49
N ALA A 83 -15.60 22.80 -11.52
CA ALA A 83 -15.04 22.62 -10.18
C ALA A 83 -15.59 21.36 -9.49
N LYS A 84 -16.90 21.12 -9.56
CA LYS A 84 -17.54 19.91 -9.04
C LYS A 84 -17.02 18.65 -9.74
N SER A 85 -16.98 18.64 -11.07
CA SER A 85 -16.49 17.48 -11.84
C SER A 85 -15.02 17.17 -11.56
N THR A 86 -14.21 18.20 -11.31
CA THR A 86 -12.81 18.06 -10.95
C THR A 86 -12.67 17.50 -9.53
N TYR A 87 -13.44 18.02 -8.57
CA TYR A 87 -13.48 17.51 -7.20
C TYR A 87 -13.89 16.03 -7.16
N ASP A 88 -15.00 15.67 -7.82
CA ASP A 88 -15.50 14.30 -7.87
C ASP A 88 -14.43 13.34 -8.43
N ARG A 89 -13.72 13.76 -9.48
CA ARG A 89 -12.62 12.99 -10.08
C ARG A 89 -11.41 12.85 -9.14
N PHE A 90 -11.05 13.90 -8.39
CA PHE A 90 -9.97 13.82 -7.42
C PHE A 90 -10.32 12.90 -6.25
N VAL A 91 -11.56 12.97 -5.75
CA VAL A 91 -12.07 12.06 -4.72
C VAL A 91 -12.07 10.62 -5.21
N GLU A 92 -12.57 10.36 -6.43
CA GLU A 92 -12.58 9.03 -7.02
C GLU A 92 -11.16 8.45 -7.18
N MET A 93 -10.21 9.25 -7.70
CA MET A 93 -8.81 8.83 -7.81
C MET A 93 -8.18 8.56 -6.45
N GLY A 94 -8.39 9.44 -5.47
CA GLY A 94 -7.85 9.27 -4.12
C GLY A 94 -8.42 8.03 -3.41
N LEU A 95 -9.72 7.79 -3.55
CA LEU A 95 -10.38 6.59 -3.00
C LEU A 95 -9.85 5.32 -3.65
N LYS A 96 -9.73 5.31 -4.98
CA LYS A 96 -9.21 4.16 -5.72
C LYS A 96 -7.77 3.85 -5.35
N GLU A 97 -6.89 4.85 -5.33
CA GLU A 97 -5.49 4.67 -4.93
C GLU A 97 -5.37 4.21 -3.47
N GLY A 98 -6.17 4.78 -2.57
CA GLY A 98 -6.19 4.39 -1.16
C GLY A 98 -6.65 2.93 -0.98
N LEU A 99 -7.69 2.52 -1.70
CA LEU A 99 -8.19 1.14 -1.66
C LEU A 99 -7.18 0.15 -2.24
N GLU A 100 -6.60 0.44 -3.40
CA GLU A 100 -5.58 -0.40 -4.04
C GLU A 100 -4.35 -0.57 -3.14
N LYS A 101 -3.84 0.52 -2.56
CA LYS A 101 -2.70 0.47 -1.63
C LYS A 101 -3.04 -0.31 -0.38
N GLY A 102 -4.18 -0.02 0.26
CA GLY A 102 -4.62 -0.71 1.46
C GLY A 102 -4.82 -2.21 1.25
N MET A 103 -5.41 -2.60 0.12
CA MET A 103 -5.61 -4.01 -0.24
C MET A 103 -4.28 -4.72 -0.50
N LYS A 104 -3.37 -4.10 -1.25
CA LYS A 104 -2.06 -4.68 -1.56
C LYS A 104 -1.24 -4.89 -0.29
N GLU A 105 -1.11 -3.85 0.54
CA GLU A 105 -0.35 -3.94 1.79
C GLU A 105 -0.97 -4.95 2.77
N GLY A 106 -2.31 -5.00 2.85
CA GLY A 106 -3.02 -5.95 3.69
C GLY A 106 -2.79 -7.40 3.26
N LEU A 107 -2.86 -7.67 1.95
CA LEU A 107 -2.64 -9.01 1.39
C LEU A 107 -1.19 -9.46 1.58
N GLU A 108 -0.23 -8.60 1.29
CA GLU A 108 1.21 -8.90 1.40
C GLU A 108 1.59 -9.24 2.84
N LYS A 109 1.21 -8.38 3.81
CA LYS A 109 1.45 -8.63 5.24
C LYS A 109 0.71 -9.87 5.75
N GLY A 110 -0.48 -10.14 5.24
CA GLY A 110 -1.26 -11.31 5.60
C GLY A 110 -0.62 -12.61 5.11
N LEU A 111 -0.17 -12.62 3.85
CA LEU A 111 0.46 -13.77 3.22
C LEU A 111 1.82 -14.09 3.85
N GLU A 112 2.66 -13.08 4.06
CA GLU A 112 3.98 -13.22 4.68
C GLU A 112 3.87 -13.85 6.08
N LYS A 113 3.02 -13.26 6.95
CA LYS A 113 2.78 -13.80 8.30
C LYS A 113 2.16 -15.18 8.29
N GLY A 114 1.27 -15.46 7.34
CA GLY A 114 0.65 -16.77 7.19
C GLY A 114 1.66 -17.83 6.77
N MET A 115 2.51 -17.51 5.80
CA MET A 115 3.53 -18.40 5.26
C MET A 115 4.64 -18.67 6.27
N GLU A 116 5.14 -17.65 6.97
CA GLU A 116 6.17 -17.78 8.01
C GLU A 116 5.69 -18.72 9.13
N LYS A 117 4.51 -18.45 9.69
CA LYS A 117 3.92 -19.31 10.75
C LYS A 117 3.61 -20.71 10.26
N GLY A 118 3.17 -20.86 9.00
CA GLY A 118 2.89 -22.16 8.41
C GLY A 118 4.15 -22.98 8.22
N MET A 119 5.22 -22.34 7.72
CA MET A 119 6.51 -22.97 7.47
C MET A 119 7.22 -23.37 8.77
N GLU A 120 7.22 -22.48 9.77
CA GLU A 120 7.80 -22.76 11.10
C GLU A 120 7.13 -23.98 11.74
N LYS A 121 5.78 -23.99 11.82
CA LYS A 121 5.02 -25.13 12.36
C LYS A 121 5.22 -26.40 11.54
N GLY A 122 5.29 -26.29 10.22
CA GLY A 122 5.52 -27.43 9.33
C GLY A 122 6.91 -28.04 9.53
N MET A 123 7.94 -27.20 9.66
CA MET A 123 9.31 -27.61 9.88
C MET A 123 9.48 -28.24 11.26
N GLU A 124 8.95 -27.63 12.32
CA GLU A 124 8.96 -28.17 13.68
C GLU A 124 8.29 -29.55 13.75
N LYS A 125 7.10 -29.70 13.14
CA LYS A 125 6.42 -31.01 13.06
C LYS A 125 7.25 -32.04 12.31
N GLY A 126 7.87 -31.65 11.18
CA GLY A 126 8.69 -32.55 10.37
C GLY A 126 9.98 -33.00 11.08
N ASP A 127 10.66 -32.07 11.77
CA ASP A 127 11.86 -32.37 12.55
C ASP A 127 11.52 -33.24 13.76
N ARG A 128 10.41 -32.96 14.47
CA ARG A 128 9.90 -33.79 15.57
C ARG A 128 9.57 -35.20 15.10
N HIS A 129 8.88 -35.34 13.96
CA HIS A 129 8.56 -36.65 13.37
C HIS A 129 9.83 -37.42 13.00
N ARG A 130 10.82 -36.76 12.38
CA ARG A 130 12.12 -37.38 12.07
C ARG A 130 12.85 -37.83 13.34
N ALA A 131 12.93 -36.98 14.37
CA ALA A 131 13.58 -37.33 15.64
C ALA A 131 12.92 -38.54 16.30
N ARG A 132 11.57 -38.62 16.26
CA ARG A 132 10.81 -39.77 16.76
C ARG A 132 11.11 -41.06 16.00
N LEU A 133 11.14 -41.03 14.66
CA LEU A 133 11.50 -42.20 13.86
C LEU A 133 12.91 -42.71 14.19
N VAL A 134 13.88 -41.80 14.33
CA VAL A 134 15.25 -42.16 14.71
C VAL A 134 15.30 -42.76 16.11
N ALA A 135 14.61 -42.16 17.09
CA ALA A 135 14.52 -42.69 18.44
C ALA A 135 13.98 -44.12 18.47
N PHE A 136 12.89 -44.39 17.73
CA PHE A 136 12.27 -45.71 17.66
C PHE A 136 13.21 -46.76 17.07
N ASN A 137 13.89 -46.43 15.97
CA ASN A 137 14.83 -47.35 15.32
C ASN A 137 16.02 -47.68 16.22
N LEU A 138 16.62 -46.69 16.88
CA LEU A 138 17.74 -46.91 17.79
C LEU A 138 17.32 -47.71 19.04
N GLN A 139 16.13 -47.45 19.58
CA GLN A 139 15.59 -48.22 20.70
C GLN A 139 15.37 -49.69 20.31
N LYS A 140 14.87 -49.95 19.10
CA LYS A 140 14.70 -51.30 18.55
C LYS A 140 16.03 -52.04 18.37
N GLU A 141 17.12 -51.32 18.08
CA GLU A 141 18.48 -51.86 18.07
C GLU A 141 19.07 -52.10 19.48
N GLY A 142 18.34 -51.75 20.55
CA GLY A 142 18.74 -51.99 21.93
C GLY A 142 19.62 -50.89 22.53
N TRP A 143 19.65 -49.70 21.95
CA TRP A 143 20.40 -48.58 22.52
C TRP A 143 19.71 -48.05 23.79
N PRO A 144 20.46 -47.71 24.86
CA PRO A 144 19.88 -47.08 26.05
C PRO A 144 19.30 -45.68 25.74
N ILE A 145 18.22 -45.31 26.42
CA ILE A 145 17.50 -44.05 26.22
C ILE A 145 18.43 -42.84 26.39
N GLU A 146 19.32 -42.88 27.38
CA GLU A 146 20.28 -41.81 27.66
C GLU A 146 21.27 -41.61 26.49
N LYS A 147 21.61 -42.69 25.80
CA LYS A 147 22.50 -42.64 24.62
C LYS A 147 21.76 -42.09 23.41
N ILE A 148 20.49 -42.45 23.23
CA ILE A 148 19.63 -41.92 22.15
C ILE A 148 19.36 -40.42 22.35
N ALA A 149 19.06 -40.00 23.59
CA ALA A 149 18.91 -38.61 24.00
C ALA A 149 20.12 -37.76 23.63
N ASN A 150 21.33 -38.26 23.93
CA ASN A 150 22.58 -37.58 23.55
C ASN A 150 22.77 -37.48 22.02
N ILE A 151 22.36 -38.48 21.23
CA ILE A 151 22.47 -38.45 19.77
C ILE A 151 21.51 -37.43 19.16
N LEU A 152 20.28 -37.39 19.65
CA LEU A 152 19.23 -36.50 19.16
C LEU A 152 19.37 -35.07 19.70
N GLY A 153 20.20 -34.85 20.73
CA GLY A 153 20.31 -33.57 21.41
C GLY A 153 19.04 -33.19 22.16
N LEU A 154 18.29 -34.19 22.63
CA LEU A 154 17.01 -34.02 23.33
C LEU A 154 17.10 -34.54 24.77
N PRO A 155 16.28 -34.04 25.70
CA PRO A 155 16.15 -34.61 27.04
C PRO A 155 15.70 -36.08 26.97
N ALA A 156 16.17 -36.90 27.92
CA ALA A 156 15.79 -38.32 27.98
C ALA A 156 14.27 -38.48 28.16
N GLU A 157 13.63 -37.56 28.88
CA GLU A 157 12.18 -37.52 29.07
C GLU A 157 11.42 -37.27 27.76
N GLU A 158 12.01 -36.52 26.84
CA GLU A 158 11.40 -36.24 25.53
C GLU A 158 11.53 -37.44 24.59
N VAL A 159 12.68 -38.11 24.60
CA VAL A 159 12.87 -39.38 23.90
C VAL A 159 11.92 -40.45 24.44
N GLN A 160 11.77 -40.53 25.77
CA GLN A 160 10.81 -41.42 26.41
C GLN A 160 9.38 -41.15 25.91
N LYS A 161 8.96 -39.88 25.86
CA LYS A 161 7.65 -39.50 25.29
C LYS A 161 7.48 -39.92 23.83
N PHE A 162 8.51 -39.76 22.99
CA PHE A 162 8.45 -40.19 21.58
C PHE A 162 8.20 -41.69 21.43
N LEU A 163 8.73 -42.50 22.36
CA LEU A 163 8.58 -43.95 22.39
C LEU A 163 7.24 -44.40 23.01
N GLU A 164 6.66 -43.58 23.90
CA GLU A 164 5.39 -43.86 24.58
C GLU A 164 4.16 -43.34 23.84
N GLU A 165 4.29 -42.28 23.05
CA GLU A 165 3.26 -41.83 22.11
C GLU A 165 2.98 -43.02 21.16
N LYS A 166 1.77 -43.59 21.22
CA LYS A 166 1.29 -44.51 20.17
C LYS A 166 1.01 -43.70 18.91
N GLU A 167 1.23 -44.26 17.72
CA GLU A 167 0.67 -43.71 16.48
C GLU A 167 -0.85 -43.63 16.63
N ASN A 168 -1.37 -42.46 17.01
CA ASN A 168 -2.78 -42.11 17.00
C ASN A 168 -3.04 -41.04 15.95
N ASP A 169 -2.38 -41.12 14.79
CA ASP A 169 -2.50 -40.11 13.73
C ASP A 169 -2.65 -40.80 12.35
N GLU A 170 -3.77 -41.49 12.11
CA GLU A 170 -4.43 -41.59 10.79
C GLU A 170 -5.95 -41.84 11.00
N GLU A 171 -6.73 -40.78 11.25
CA GLU A 171 -8.16 -40.70 10.90
C GLU A 171 -8.55 -39.25 10.54
#